data_AF-A0A3D1ABR3-F1
#
_entry.id   AF-A0A3D1ABR3-F1
#
_cell.length_a   1.000
_cell.length_b   1.000
_cell.length_c   1.000
_cell.angle_alpha   90.00
_cell.angle_beta   90.00
_cell.angle_gamma   90.00
#
_symmetry.space_group_name_H-M   'P 1'
#
loop_
_entity.id
_entity.type
_entity.pdbx_description
1 polymer ?
#
loop_
_entity_poly.entity_id
_entity_poly.type
_entity_poly.pdbx_seq_one_letter_code
_entity_poly.pdbx_strand_id
1 'polypeptide(L)' 'MNYLLFLQNLGAPEIIIIAIIILLLFGGRKIPELMKGLGKGIKNFKEGVKGIENDINAEDSTTTNNSEK' A
#
# COMPACT_ATOMS: atom_id res chain seq x y z
N MET A 1 27.95 23.07 16.38
CA MET A 1 27.59 21.71 16.81
C MET A 1 26.14 21.71 17.29
N ASN A 2 25.19 21.68 16.35
CA ASN A 2 23.75 21.75 16.64
C ASN A 2 22.97 20.59 16.01
N TYR A 3 23.66 19.49 15.65
CA TYR A 3 23.03 18.30 15.07
C TYR A 3 22.08 17.58 16.04
N LEU A 4 22.18 17.88 17.34
CA LEU A 4 21.34 17.30 18.39
C LEU A 4 19.98 18.00 18.52
N LEU A 5 19.88 19.27 18.11
CA LEU A 5 18.59 20.00 18.03
C LEU A 5 17.72 19.50 16.86
N PHE A 6 18.34 19.01 15.79
CA PHE A 6 17.71 18.39 14.62
C PHE A 6 16.92 17.12 14.97
N LEU A 7 17.34 16.38 16.01
CA LEU A 7 16.67 15.13 16.41
C LEU A 7 15.55 15.34 17.44
N GLN A 8 15.60 16.43 18.22
CA GLN A 8 14.56 16.76 19.21
C GLN A 8 13.37 17.53 18.60
N ASN A 9 13.58 18.30 17.54
CA ASN A 9 12.51 18.87 16.74
C ASN A 9 12.46 18.10 15.42
N LEU A 10 11.89 16.89 15.44
CA LEU A 10 11.59 16.13 14.22
C LEU A 10 10.45 16.85 13.45
N GLY A 11 10.76 18.02 12.93
CA GLY A 11 9.84 18.92 12.28
C GLY A 11 9.78 18.67 10.78
N ALA A 12 8.85 19.39 10.13
CA ALA A 12 8.78 19.45 8.68
C ALA A 12 10.13 19.75 7.97
N PRO A 13 11.05 20.59 8.48
CA PRO A 13 12.31 20.88 7.79
C PRO A 13 13.25 19.66 7.66
N GLU A 14 13.40 18.85 8.71
CA GLU A 14 14.21 17.62 8.71
C GLU A 14 13.74 16.65 7.62
N ILE A 15 12.43 16.43 7.54
CA ILE A 15 11.80 15.54 6.55
C ILE A 15 12.05 16.06 5.13
N ILE A 16 11.99 17.38 4.91
CA ILE A 16 12.27 18.01 3.61
C ILE A 16 13.74 17.76 3.19
N ILE A 17 14.70 17.87 4.11
CA ILE A 17 16.12 17.64 3.82
C ILE A 17 16.35 16.17 3.44
N ILE A 18 15.77 15.23 4.17
CA ILE A 18 15.89 13.80 3.88
C ILE A 18 15.25 13.48 2.52
N ALA A 19 14.07 14.05 2.25
CA ALA A 19 13.39 13.89 0.98
C ALA A 19 14.23 14.42 -0.19
N ILE A 20 14.90 15.57 -0.03
CA ILE A 20 15.81 16.12 -1.05
C ILE A 20 17.01 15.18 -1.29
N ILE A 21 17.63 14.64 -0.24
CA ILE A 21 18.76 13.70 -0.39
C ILE A 21 18.32 12.44 -1.16
N ILE A 22 17.16 11.86 -0.80
CA ILE A 22 16.58 10.72 -1.51
C ILE A 22 16.27 11.10 -2.97
N LEU A 23 15.74 12.31 -3.19
CA LEU A 23 15.43 12.82 -4.53
C LEU A 23 16.68 13.00 -5.40
N LEU A 24 17.82 13.37 -4.81
CA LEU A 24 19.09 13.49 -5.54
C LEU A 24 19.70 12.12 -5.87
N LEU A 25 19.64 11.17 -4.93
CA LEU A 25 20.17 9.81 -5.13
C LEU A 25 19.35 8.99 -6.13
N PHE A 26 18.02 9.04 -5.98
CA PHE A 26 17.10 8.25 -6.81
C PHE A 26 16.51 9.07 -7.95
N GLY A 27 16.62 10.39 -7.97
CA GLY A 27 15.95 11.24 -8.96
C GLY A 27 14.44 11.39 -8.71
N GLY A 28 13.87 12.53 -9.11
CA GLY A 28 12.45 12.82 -8.90
C GLY A 28 11.45 11.95 -9.66
N ARG A 29 11.92 11.11 -10.58
CA ARG A 29 11.07 10.25 -11.42
C ARG A 29 10.90 8.84 -10.86
N LYS A 30 11.89 8.31 -10.13
CA LYS A 30 11.87 6.92 -9.63
C LYS A 30 10.89 6.72 -8.47
N ILE A 31 10.76 7.69 -7.56
CA ILE A 31 9.80 7.60 -6.43
C ILE A 31 8.34 7.48 -6.93
N PRO A 32 7.83 8.37 -7.80
CA PRO A 32 6.48 8.24 -8.35
C PRO A 32 6.25 6.98 -9.19
N GLU A 33 7.28 6.54 -9.93
CA GLU A 33 7.22 5.34 -10.77
C GLU A 33 7.10 4.06 -9.91
N LEU A 34 7.88 3.97 -8.83
CA LEU A 34 7.78 2.90 -7.85
C LEU A 34 6.43 2.92 -7.12
N MET A 35 5.95 4.10 -6.70
CA MET A 35 4.61 4.24 -6.09
C MET A 35 3.49 3.80 -7.04
N LYS A 36 3.57 4.15 -8.33
CA LYS A 36 2.59 3.69 -9.33
C LYS A 36 2.63 2.17 -9.50
N GLY A 37 3.82 1.56 -9.51
CA GLY A 37 3.98 0.11 -9.59
C GLY A 37 3.40 -0.60 -8.37
N LEU A 38 3.80 -0.16 -7.17
CA LEU A 38 3.30 -0.69 -5.89
C LEU A 38 1.78 -0.50 -5.75
N GLY A 39 1.25 0.67 -6.11
CA GLY A 39 -0.18 0.96 -6.04
C GLY A 39 -1.01 0.06 -6.95
N LYS A 40 -0.54 -0.23 -8.16
CA LYS A 40 -1.18 -1.21 -9.06
C LYS A 40 -1.11 -2.63 -8.48
N GLY A 41 0.04 -3.01 -7.91
CA GLY A 41 0.22 -4.31 -7.26
C GLY A 41 -0.75 -4.52 -6.09
N ILE A 42 -0.85 -3.53 -5.19
CA ILE A 42 -1.77 -3.56 -4.04
C ILE A 42 -3.23 -3.59 -4.50
N LYS A 43 -3.60 -2.82 -5.52
CA LYS A 43 -4.95 -2.83 -6.09
C LYS A 43 -5.33 -4.21 -6.64
N ASN A 44 -4.48 -4.78 -7.50
CA ASN A 44 -4.71 -6.09 -8.10
C ASN A 44 -4.74 -7.19 -7.04
N PHE A 45 -3.86 -7.11 -6.02
CA PHE A 45 -3.86 -8.03 -4.89
C PHE A 45 -5.19 -7.98 -4.13
N LYS A 46 -5.67 -6.77 -3.81
CA LYS A 46 -6.95 -6.59 -3.11
C LYS A 46 -8.15 -7.05 -3.95
N GLU A 47 -8.14 -6.82 -5.26
CA GLU A 47 -9.18 -7.31 -6.17
C GLU A 47 -9.19 -8.84 -6.25
N GLY A 48 -8.01 -9.48 -6.31
CA GLY A 48 -7.89 -10.94 -6.29
C GLY A 48 -8.41 -11.55 -4.98
N VAL A 49 -8.00 -11.02 -3.84
CA VAL A 49 -8.47 -11.47 -2.52
C VAL A 49 -9.99 -11.30 -2.39
N LYS A 50 -10.53 -10.14 -2.82
CA LYS A 50 -11.98 -9.91 -2.78
C LYS A 50 -12.73 -10.87 -3.72
N GLY A 51 -12.20 -11.16 -4.90
CA GLY A 51 -12.79 -12.16 -5.81
C GLY A 51 -12.91 -13.52 -5.14
N ILE A 52 -11.83 -13.98 -4.50
CA ILE A 52 -11.79 -15.24 -3.74
C ILE A 52 -12.78 -15.23 -2.57
N GLU A 53 -12.87 -14.14 -1.79
CA GLU A 53 -13.86 -14.03 -0.70
C GLU A 53 -15.31 -14.11 -1.20
N ASN A 54 -15.63 -13.54 -2.37
CA ASN A 54 -16.97 -13.63 -2.95
C ASN A 54 -17.27 -15.04 -3.46
N ASP A 55 -16.30 -15.72 -4.06
CA ASP A 55 -16.46 -17.10 -4.53
C ASP A 55 -16.65 -18.08 -3.35
N ILE A 56 -15.91 -17.89 -2.25
CA ILE A 56 -16.08 -18.70 -1.03
C ILE A 56 -17.44 -18.45 -0.36
N ASN A 57 -17.95 -17.21 -0.37
CA ASN A 57 -19.29 -16.90 0.16
C ASN A 57 -20.43 -17.34 -0.76
N ALA A 58 -20.20 -17.45 -2.08
CA ALA A 58 -21.20 -17.93 -3.03
C ALA A 58 -21.38 -19.45 -2.96
N GLU A 59 -20.35 -20.22 -2.56
CA GLU A 59 -20.46 -21.67 -2.39
C GLU A 59 -21.19 -22.10 -1.09
N ASP A 60 -21.38 -21.20 -0.11
CA ASP A 60 -22.15 -21.48 1.13
C ASP A 60 -23.66 -21.20 1.01
N SER A 61 -24.17 -20.86 -0.18
CA SER A 61 -25.59 -20.51 -0.37
C SER A 61 -26.37 -21.37 -1.40
N THR A 62 -25.81 -22.50 -1.87
CA THR A 62 -26.53 -23.37 -2.84
C THR A 62 -26.59 -24.87 -2.51
N THR A 63 -26.26 -25.31 -1.29
CA THR A 63 -26.55 -26.69 -0.86
C THR A 63 -27.36 -26.72 0.44
N THR A 64 -28.67 -26.49 0.34
CA THR A 64 -29.73 -27.08 1.20
C THR A 64 -31.04 -26.45 0.74
N ASN A 65 -31.86 -27.20 -0.01
CA ASN A 65 -33.32 -27.05 -0.19
C ASN A 65 -33.68 -27.78 -1.48
N ASN A 66 -33.62 -29.12 -1.49
CA ASN A 66 -34.32 -29.99 -2.46
C ASN A 66 -34.11 -31.46 -2.08
N SER A 67 -34.64 -31.85 -0.92
CA SER A 67 -35.02 -33.23 -0.62
C SER A 67 -35.81 -33.24 0.67
N GLU A 68 -37.12 -33.02 0.60
CA GLU A 68 -38.02 -33.85 1.38
C GLU A 68 -39.35 -33.97 0.64
N LYS A 69 -39.73 -35.22 0.43
CA LYS A 69 -40.93 -35.72 -0.22
C LYS A 69 -42.04 -35.84 0.81
#